data_AF-M6JU46-F1
#
_entry.id   AF-M6JU46-F1
#
_cell.length_a   1.000
_cell.length_b   1.000
_cell.length_c   1.000
_cell.angle_alpha   90.00
_cell.angle_beta   90.00
_cell.angle_gamma   90.00
#
_symmetry.space_group_name_H-M   'P 1'
#
loop_
_entity.id
_entity.type
_entity.pdbx_description
1 polymer ?
#
loop_
_entity_poly.entity_id
_entity_poly.type
_entity_poly.pdbx_seq_one_letter_code
_entity_poly.pdbx_strand_id
1 'polypeptide(L)'
;MKKLFAVGRNIGYSKETLEEVSSSLGMGNKLSLLSESQIQIILHSLKKGHPEAFRKPQERNKKRSIPKSQITFSIPSIDQKGMIQVLLSQVNKIAPYKISLESMAQKTFKIPSEKLSFHQYQSLIEALKSMKSRFERETNLSDSSQL
;
A
#
# COMPACT_ATOMS: atom_id res chain seq x y z
N MET A 1 -8.62 34.76 8.53
CA MET A 1 -9.34 33.55 9.05
C MET A 1 -8.96 32.22 8.43
N LYS A 2 -9.07 32.02 7.10
CA LYS A 2 -8.78 30.70 6.46
C LYS A 2 -7.41 30.10 6.84
N LYS A 3 -6.37 30.93 6.97
CA LYS A 3 -5.02 30.50 7.38
C LYS A 3 -4.96 29.98 8.83
N LEU A 4 -5.70 30.61 9.75
CA LEU A 4 -5.70 30.22 11.18
C LEU A 4 -6.37 28.86 11.37
N PHE A 5 -7.51 28.63 10.74
CA PHE A 5 -8.21 27.33 10.80
C PHE A 5 -7.44 26.20 10.11
N ALA A 6 -6.79 26.49 8.98
CA ALA A 6 -5.94 25.51 8.30
C ALA A 6 -4.75 25.07 9.18
N VAL A 7 -4.13 26.02 9.89
CA VAL A 7 -3.05 25.76 10.84
C VAL A 7 -3.55 25.01 12.06
N GLY A 8 -4.66 25.42 12.67
CA GLY A 8 -5.26 24.73 13.82
C GLY A 8 -5.56 23.26 13.51
N ARG A 9 -6.18 22.99 12.34
CA ARG A 9 -6.48 21.63 11.87
C ARG A 9 -5.23 20.78 11.68
N ASN A 10 -4.13 21.36 11.22
CA ASN A 10 -2.85 20.65 11.05
C ASN A 10 -2.15 20.33 12.37
N ILE A 11 -2.43 21.10 13.43
CA ILE A 11 -1.82 20.93 14.77
C ILE A 11 -2.71 20.08 15.68
N GLY A 12 -3.94 19.76 15.27
CA GLY A 12 -4.92 19.04 16.08
C GLY A 12 -5.70 19.94 17.04
N TYR A 13 -5.64 21.26 16.86
CA TYR A 13 -6.48 22.19 17.62
C TYR A 13 -7.89 22.23 17.04
N SER A 14 -8.86 21.98 17.91
CA SER A 14 -10.28 22.12 17.63
C SER A 14 -10.65 23.60 17.47
N LYS A 15 -11.82 23.87 16.87
CA LYS A 15 -12.33 25.24 16.73
C LYS A 15 -12.52 25.88 18.10
N GLU A 16 -12.97 25.08 19.06
CA GLU A 16 -13.21 25.41 20.45
C GLU A 16 -11.91 25.85 21.14
N THR A 17 -10.79 25.15 20.89
CA THR A 17 -9.49 25.54 21.44
C THR A 17 -8.97 26.86 20.86
N LEU A 18 -9.24 27.14 19.58
CA LEU A 18 -8.89 28.42 18.97
C LEU A 18 -9.75 29.57 19.52
N GLU A 19 -11.02 29.31 19.80
CA GLU A 19 -11.95 30.27 20.42
C GLU A 19 -11.61 30.53 21.90
N GLU A 20 -11.10 29.54 22.62
CA GLU A 20 -10.57 29.68 23.98
C GLU A 20 -9.32 30.57 23.98
N VAL A 21 -8.39 30.34 23.05
CA VAL A 21 -7.20 31.19 22.89
C VAL A 21 -7.59 32.63 22.52
N SER A 22 -8.58 32.85 21.64
CA SER A 22 -9.06 34.20 21.35
C SER A 22 -9.76 34.86 22.53
N SER A 23 -10.46 34.07 23.35
CA SER A 23 -11.09 34.55 24.58
C SER A 23 -10.05 34.97 25.62
N SER A 24 -8.95 34.21 25.75
CA SER A 24 -7.81 34.57 26.63
C SER A 24 -7.10 35.87 26.23
N LEU A 25 -7.24 36.28 24.97
CA LEU A 25 -6.75 37.56 24.44
C LEU A 25 -7.78 38.71 24.59
N GLY A 26 -8.87 38.49 25.33
CA GLY A 26 -9.91 39.48 25.56
C GLY A 26 -10.88 39.68 24.39
N MET A 27 -10.88 38.78 23.40
CA MET A 27 -11.62 38.94 22.15
C MET A 27 -12.88 38.04 22.04
N GLY A 28 -13.16 37.26 23.09
CA GLY A 28 -14.30 36.34 23.17
C GLY A 28 -14.35 35.29 22.04
N ASN A 29 -15.52 34.66 21.87
CA ASN A 29 -15.78 33.61 20.88
C ASN A 29 -15.81 34.12 19.41
N LYS A 30 -15.34 35.34 19.15
CA LYS A 30 -15.46 36.00 17.84
C LYS A 30 -14.12 36.05 17.13
N LEU A 31 -13.64 34.87 16.74
CA LEU A 31 -12.47 34.72 15.87
C LEU A 31 -12.59 35.52 14.56
N SER A 32 -13.81 35.81 14.08
CA SER A 32 -14.08 36.61 12.89
C SER A 32 -13.73 38.11 13.03
N LEU A 33 -13.57 38.62 14.25
CA LEU A 33 -13.26 40.03 14.53
C LEU A 33 -11.76 40.31 14.67
N LEU A 34 -10.92 39.28 14.51
CA LEU A 34 -9.48 39.44 14.62
C LEU A 34 -8.94 40.31 13.49
N SER A 35 -8.28 41.41 13.86
CA SER A 35 -7.47 42.19 12.93
C SER A 35 -6.26 41.38 12.46
N GLU A 36 -5.67 41.76 11.33
CA GLU A 36 -4.54 41.03 10.76
C GLU A 36 -3.33 40.94 11.71
N SER A 37 -3.06 42.02 12.47
CA SER A 37 -2.00 42.05 13.48
C SER A 37 -2.26 41.05 14.62
N GLN A 38 -3.50 40.94 15.09
CA GLN A 38 -3.89 39.99 16.13
C GLN A 38 -3.82 38.53 15.64
N ILE A 39 -4.19 38.28 14.39
CA ILE A 39 -4.01 36.97 13.76
C ILE A 39 -2.51 36.61 13.72
N GLN A 40 -1.63 37.56 13.41
CA GLN A 40 -0.19 37.31 13.41
C GLN A 40 0.37 37.00 14.81
N ILE A 41 -0.09 37.68 15.85
CA ILE A 41 0.31 37.40 17.24
C ILE A 41 -0.09 35.98 17.67
N ILE A 42 -1.30 35.55 17.32
CA ILE A 42 -1.79 34.19 17.59
C ILE A 42 -0.94 33.17 16.83
N LEU A 43 -0.70 33.39 15.53
CA LEU A 43 0.13 32.50 14.72
C LEU A 43 1.58 32.42 15.23
N HIS A 44 2.13 33.53 15.70
CA HIS A 44 3.46 33.57 16.31
C HIS A 44 3.53 32.74 17.59
N SER A 45 2.52 32.86 18.45
CA SER A 45 2.42 32.09 19.70
C SER A 45 2.26 30.59 19.43
N LEU A 46 1.40 30.23 18.48
CA LEU A 46 1.23 28.84 18.03
C LEU A 46 2.52 28.26 17.42
N LYS A 47 3.25 29.07 16.62
CA LYS A 47 4.54 28.67 16.04
C LYS A 47 5.62 28.45 17.09
N LYS A 48 5.59 29.22 18.18
CA LYS A 48 6.51 29.04 19.32
C LYS A 48 6.24 27.74 20.08
N GLY A 49 4.97 27.38 20.30
CA GLY A 49 4.59 26.15 20.99
C GLY A 49 4.75 24.88 20.14
N HIS A 50 4.49 24.98 18.83
CA HIS A 50 4.51 23.84 17.91
C HIS A 50 5.31 24.17 16.62
N PRO A 51 6.63 24.38 16.71
CA PRO A 51 7.45 24.79 15.57
C PRO A 51 7.41 23.77 14.42
N GLU A 52 7.26 22.49 14.74
CA GLU A 52 7.19 21.38 13.77
C GLU A 52 6.02 21.50 12.80
N ALA A 53 4.88 22.04 13.23
CA ALA A 53 3.70 22.18 12.38
C ALA A 53 3.75 23.39 11.43
N PHE A 54 4.67 24.32 11.69
CA PHE A 54 4.93 25.49 10.86
C PHE A 54 6.22 25.37 10.06
N ARG A 55 6.96 24.26 10.21
CA ARG A 55 8.02 23.93 9.26
C ARG A 55 7.34 23.80 7.89
N LYS A 56 7.81 24.59 6.91
CA LYS A 56 7.49 24.31 5.51
C LYS A 56 7.77 22.82 5.34
N PRO A 57 6.84 22.01 4.82
CA PRO A 57 7.18 20.65 4.49
C PRO A 57 8.44 20.76 3.65
N GLN A 58 9.56 20.23 4.16
CA GLN A 58 10.74 19.98 3.32
C GLN A 58 10.13 19.43 2.06
N GLU A 59 10.40 20.06 0.91
CA GLU A 59 9.92 19.56 -0.37
C GLU A 59 10.09 18.07 -0.28
N ARG A 60 8.97 17.34 -0.14
CA ARG A 60 9.01 15.89 -0.22
C ARG A 60 9.65 15.78 -1.58
N ASN A 61 10.93 15.37 -1.62
CA ASN A 61 11.60 15.00 -2.85
C ASN A 61 10.53 14.18 -3.52
N LYS A 62 9.85 14.77 -4.52
CA LYS A 62 8.72 14.13 -5.17
C LYS A 62 9.44 12.96 -5.76
N LYS A 63 9.39 11.81 -5.08
CA LYS A 63 10.01 10.56 -5.52
C LYS A 63 9.58 10.54 -6.96
N ARG A 64 10.54 10.76 -7.87
CA ARG A 64 10.28 11.03 -9.28
C ARG A 64 9.18 10.07 -9.64
N SER A 65 8.01 10.60 -10.00
CA SER A 65 6.90 9.77 -10.43
C SER A 65 7.51 8.82 -11.44
N ILE A 66 7.61 7.55 -11.08
CA ILE A 66 8.32 6.55 -11.88
C ILE A 66 7.64 6.65 -13.25
N PRO A 67 8.40 6.95 -14.33
CA PRO A 67 7.82 7.04 -15.66
C PRO A 67 6.96 5.79 -15.89
N LYS A 68 5.75 5.92 -16.42
CA LYS A 68 4.90 4.75 -16.73
C LYS A 68 5.59 3.78 -17.71
N SER A 69 6.65 4.22 -18.40
CA SER A 69 7.55 3.41 -19.22
C SER A 69 8.60 2.63 -18.43
N GLN A 70 8.74 2.89 -17.13
CA GLN A 70 9.55 2.18 -16.16
C GLN A 70 8.69 1.30 -15.25
N ILE A 71 7.52 0.86 -15.74
CA ILE A 71 7.01 -0.47 -15.38
C ILE A 71 8.04 -1.44 -15.96
N THR A 72 9.15 -1.58 -15.25
CA THR A 72 10.00 -2.74 -15.41
C THR A 72 9.05 -3.91 -15.33
N PHE A 73 9.08 -4.76 -16.35
CA PHE A 73 8.56 -6.12 -16.26
C PHE A 73 9.25 -6.70 -15.02
N SER A 74 8.61 -6.55 -13.86
CA SER A 74 9.27 -6.75 -12.58
C SER A 74 9.80 -8.17 -12.61
N ILE A 75 11.09 -8.36 -12.39
CA ILE A 75 11.69 -9.69 -12.48
C ILE A 75 11.12 -10.51 -11.30
N PRO A 76 10.76 -11.79 -11.49
CA PRO A 76 10.29 -12.64 -10.40
C PRO A 76 11.31 -12.68 -9.27
N SER A 77 10.85 -12.51 -8.02
CA SER A 77 11.75 -12.52 -6.87
C SER A 77 12.35 -13.92 -6.65
N ILE A 78 13.47 -14.00 -5.93
CA ILE A 78 14.10 -15.27 -5.55
C ILE A 78 13.09 -16.14 -4.80
N ASP A 79 12.30 -15.54 -3.91
CA ASP A 79 11.26 -16.24 -3.14
C ASP A 79 10.17 -16.81 -4.04
N GLN A 80 9.72 -16.07 -5.07
CA GLN A 80 8.74 -16.57 -6.03
C GLN A 80 9.28 -17.77 -6.82
N LYS A 81 10.55 -17.73 -7.22
CA LYS A 81 11.23 -18.85 -7.89
C LYS A 81 11.36 -20.06 -6.96
N GLY A 82 11.68 -19.86 -5.68
CA GLY A 82 11.70 -20.95 -4.70
C GLY A 82 10.32 -21.56 -4.47
N MET A 83 9.31 -20.70 -4.29
CA MET A 83 7.93 -21.13 -4.05
C MET A 83 7.36 -21.95 -5.21
N ILE A 84 7.62 -21.53 -6.46
CA ILE A 84 7.11 -22.27 -7.62
C ILE A 84 7.73 -23.66 -7.73
N GLN A 85 9.02 -23.82 -7.40
CA GLN A 85 9.69 -25.12 -7.42
C GLN A 85 9.10 -26.06 -6.38
N VAL A 86 8.86 -25.56 -5.15
CA VAL A 86 8.23 -26.33 -4.08
C VAL A 86 6.81 -26.75 -4.48
N LEU A 87 6.00 -25.82 -4.98
CA LEU A 87 4.62 -26.11 -5.39
C LEU A 87 4.57 -27.08 -6.56
N LEU A 88 5.42 -26.93 -7.58
CA LEU A 88 5.50 -27.86 -8.70
C LEU A 88 5.90 -29.26 -8.24
N SER A 89 6.86 -29.37 -7.31
CA SER A 89 7.24 -30.66 -6.72
C SER A 89 6.07 -31.32 -6.00
N GLN A 90 5.32 -30.55 -5.19
CA GLN A 90 4.17 -31.06 -4.45
C GLN A 90 3.02 -31.47 -5.38
N VAL A 91 2.65 -30.61 -6.33
CA VAL A 91 1.57 -30.87 -7.28
C VAL A 91 1.91 -32.10 -8.14
N ASN A 92 3.15 -32.22 -8.63
CA ASN A 92 3.54 -33.37 -9.46
C ASN A 92 3.57 -34.72 -8.72
N LYS A 93 3.54 -34.73 -7.38
CA LYS A 93 3.40 -35.98 -6.61
C LYS A 93 1.97 -36.52 -6.62
N ILE A 94 0.98 -35.64 -6.79
CA ILE A 94 -0.46 -35.96 -6.68
C ILE A 94 -1.20 -35.79 -8.01
N ALA A 95 -0.62 -35.07 -8.96
CA ALA A 95 -1.24 -34.81 -10.25
C ALA A 95 -1.19 -36.07 -11.14
N PRO A 96 -2.23 -36.32 -11.95
CA PRO A 96 -2.24 -37.44 -12.91
C PRO A 96 -1.32 -37.23 -14.11
N TYR A 97 -0.68 -36.06 -14.23
CA TYR A 97 0.24 -35.72 -15.30
C TYR A 97 1.34 -34.78 -14.80
N LYS A 98 2.48 -34.79 -15.49
CA LYS A 98 3.62 -33.93 -15.17
C LYS A 98 3.37 -32.50 -15.64
N ILE A 99 3.39 -31.56 -14.69
CA ILE A 99 3.28 -30.12 -14.91
C ILE A 99 4.67 -29.50 -14.80
N SER A 100 5.02 -28.65 -15.77
CA SER A 100 6.26 -27.87 -15.76
C SER A 100 5.97 -26.38 -15.85
N LEU A 101 6.86 -25.56 -15.30
CA LEU A 101 6.74 -24.11 -15.38
C LEU A 101 6.68 -23.63 -16.85
N GLU A 102 7.52 -24.19 -17.72
CA GLU A 102 7.53 -23.85 -19.14
C GLU A 102 6.20 -24.16 -19.81
N SER A 103 5.61 -25.33 -19.52
CA SER A 103 4.31 -25.71 -20.09
C SER A 103 3.19 -24.76 -19.65
N MET A 104 3.21 -24.30 -18.40
CA MET A 104 2.24 -23.35 -17.87
C MET A 104 2.43 -21.96 -18.48
N ALA A 105 3.68 -21.49 -18.56
CA ALA A 105 4.02 -20.19 -19.15
C ALA A 105 3.56 -20.10 -20.62
N GLN A 106 3.85 -21.14 -21.41
CA GLN A 106 3.46 -21.22 -22.81
C GLN A 106 1.94 -21.28 -22.98
N LYS A 107 1.25 -22.12 -22.20
CA LYS A 107 -0.21 -22.28 -22.32
C LYS A 107 -0.97 -21.02 -21.88
N THR A 108 -0.55 -20.37 -20.80
CA THR A 108 -1.29 -19.26 -20.21
C THR A 108 -0.92 -17.91 -20.84
N PHE A 109 0.36 -17.68 -21.10
CA PHE A 109 0.86 -16.36 -21.50
C PHE A 109 1.50 -16.35 -22.90
N LYS A 110 1.63 -17.51 -23.56
CA LYS A 110 2.28 -17.65 -24.89
C LYS A 110 3.71 -17.10 -24.93
N ILE A 111 4.41 -17.18 -23.80
CA ILE A 111 5.80 -16.75 -23.65
C ILE A 111 6.60 -17.81 -22.90
N PRO A 112 7.93 -17.88 -23.11
CA PRO A 112 8.80 -18.76 -22.35
C PRO A 112 8.86 -18.35 -20.87
N SER A 113 9.09 -19.33 -20.00
CA SER A 113 9.10 -19.13 -18.54
C SER A 113 10.15 -18.13 -18.06
N GLU A 114 11.26 -17.99 -18.79
CA GLU A 114 12.34 -17.04 -18.51
C GLU A 114 11.90 -15.58 -18.66
N LYS A 115 10.89 -15.32 -19.48
CA LYS A 115 10.37 -13.97 -19.77
C LYS A 115 9.17 -13.60 -18.90
N LEU A 116 8.79 -14.44 -17.95
CA LEU A 116 7.68 -14.15 -17.05
C LEU A 116 8.00 -12.94 -16.17
N SER A 117 7.07 -12.00 -16.12
CA SER A 117 7.07 -10.93 -15.11
C SER A 117 6.64 -11.46 -13.74
N PHE A 118 6.92 -10.66 -12.71
CA PHE A 118 6.58 -10.89 -11.30
C PHE A 118 5.10 -11.21 -11.12
N HIS A 119 4.22 -10.46 -11.78
CA HIS A 119 2.78 -10.66 -11.68
C HIS A 119 2.33 -11.95 -12.37
N GLN A 120 2.93 -12.26 -13.54
CA GLN A 120 2.66 -13.54 -14.21
C GLN A 120 3.14 -14.71 -13.35
N TYR A 121 4.30 -14.60 -12.73
CA TYR A 121 4.81 -15.59 -11.76
C TYR A 121 3.87 -15.77 -10.58
N GLN A 122 3.36 -14.68 -10.01
CA GLN A 122 2.39 -14.72 -8.92
C GLN A 122 1.09 -15.41 -9.35
N SER A 123 0.59 -15.11 -10.55
CA SER A 123 -0.59 -15.78 -11.10
C SER A 123 -0.39 -17.30 -11.24
N LEU A 124 0.81 -17.75 -11.67
CA LEU A 124 1.12 -19.17 -11.74
C LEU A 124 1.23 -19.83 -10.35
N ILE A 125 1.78 -19.12 -9.36
CA ILE A 125 1.83 -19.58 -7.97
C ILE A 125 0.41 -19.83 -7.42
N GLU A 126 -0.51 -18.88 -7.61
CA GLU A 126 -1.89 -19.03 -7.15
C GLU A 126 -2.62 -20.15 -7.89
N ALA A 127 -2.38 -20.30 -9.20
CA ALA A 127 -2.89 -21.42 -9.98
C ALA A 127 -2.39 -22.78 -9.43
N LEU A 128 -1.11 -22.89 -9.10
CA LEU A 128 -0.53 -24.10 -8.51
C LEU A 128 -1.11 -24.43 -7.13
N LYS A 129 -1.33 -23.43 -6.27
CA LYS A 129 -2.00 -23.64 -4.97
C LYS A 129 -3.43 -24.17 -5.16
N SER A 130 -4.15 -23.61 -6.12
CA SER A 130 -5.51 -24.05 -6.45
C SER A 130 -5.52 -25.50 -7.00
N MET A 131 -4.60 -25.82 -7.91
CA MET A 131 -4.46 -27.19 -8.44
C MET A 131 -4.10 -28.19 -7.34
N LYS A 132 -3.15 -27.85 -6.46
CA LYS A 132 -2.80 -28.68 -5.30
C LYS A 132 -4.03 -29.00 -4.45
N SER A 133 -4.79 -27.98 -4.06
CA SER A 133 -5.99 -28.16 -3.25
C SER A 133 -7.06 -29.00 -3.94
N ARG A 134 -7.21 -28.90 -5.27
CA ARG A 134 -8.15 -29.73 -6.04
C ARG A 134 -7.71 -31.18 -6.07
N PHE A 135 -6.45 -31.45 -6.42
CA PHE A 135 -5.92 -32.81 -6.45
C PHE A 135 -5.98 -33.47 -5.07
N GLU A 136 -5.58 -32.78 -4.00
CA GLU A 136 -5.70 -33.33 -2.64
C GLU A 136 -7.13 -33.74 -2.28
N ARG A 137 -8.14 -32.96 -2.70
CA ARG A 137 -9.55 -33.31 -2.50
C ARG A 137 -9.96 -34.54 -3.32
N GLU A 138 -9.55 -34.61 -4.58
CA GLU A 138 -9.84 -35.74 -5.48
C GLU A 138 -9.16 -37.04 -5.00
N THR A 139 -7.93 -36.96 -4.50
CA THR A 139 -7.21 -38.13 -3.95
C THR A 139 -7.90 -38.64 -2.68
N ASN A 140 -8.21 -37.74 -1.74
CA ASN A 140 -8.90 -38.12 -0.49
C ASN A 140 -10.30 -38.72 -0.74
N LEU A 141 -11.03 -38.22 -1.75
CA LEU A 141 -12.33 -38.78 -2.14
C LEU A 141 -12.19 -40.18 -2.75
N SER A 142 -11.15 -40.40 -3.55
CA SER A 142 -10.85 -41.72 -4.14
C SER A 142 -10.54 -42.76 -3.07
N ASP A 143 -9.70 -42.41 -2.07
CA ASP A 143 -9.37 -43.31 -0.97
C ASP A 143 -10.58 -43.64 -0.09
N SER A 144 -11.49 -42.67 0.12
CA SER A 144 -12.73 -42.90 0.88
C SER A 144 -13.79 -43.73 0.15
N SER A 145 -13.68 -43.85 -1.18
CA SER A 145 -14.63 -44.63 -2.00
C SER A 145 -14.20 -46.09 -2.19
N GLN A 146 -13.00 -46.44 -1.71
CA GLN A 146 -12.44 -47.81 -1.74
C GLN A 146 -12.47 -48.51 -0.37
N LEU A 147 -13.03 -47.86 0.65
CA LEU A 147 -13.32 -48.42 1.98
C LEU A 147 -14.80 -48.79 2.09
#